data_AF-A0A956RI38-F1
#
_entry.id   AF-A0A956RI38-F1
#
_cell.length_a   1.000
_cell.length_b   1.000
_cell.length_c   1.000
_cell.angle_alpha   90.00
_cell.angle_beta   90.00
_cell.angle_gamma   90.00
#
_symmetry.space_group_name_H-M   'P 1'
#
loop_
_entity.id
_entity.type
_entity.pdbx_description
1 polymer ?
#
loop_
_entity_poly.entity_id
_entity_poly.type
_entity_poly.pdbx_seq_one_letter_code
_entity_poly.pdbx_strand_id
1 'polypeptide(L)'
;MDARANDRRPVPRAPRLLARTLSITLSIALSSCGDDRGGPASEGGGSESDASSTVSGDMSTSSAETTAATASATGSSTDVETSVESDASSTTTDSAGATTGAPEDARCLLDPGPFPVPDWPVGAPEDHGLDPDKLQAAADYAATQASNCLVVIRHGTIVGEWYWQGTDAQTKVKSWSVGKSYAATAVGLALDRGAIASLDDPAADYIPEWQGTDHEVVSIRNLLQMASGLEFGLFADNISMFLAMDMTQRALDNPLAKPPLTDWEYNNHGVQVLEPVLRGATGLTAEEYSQLHLWQPMGMDAEWL
;
A
#
# COMPACT_ATOMS: atom_id res chain seq x y z
N MET A 1 -22.66 43.39 -56.36
CA MET A 1 -23.40 43.76 -55.14
C MET A 1 -24.22 42.51 -54.82
N ASP A 2 -23.84 41.61 -53.92
CA ASP A 2 -23.39 41.84 -52.55
C ASP A 2 -22.42 40.76 -52.05
N ALA A 3 -21.46 41.23 -51.24
CA ALA A 3 -20.59 40.41 -50.42
C ALA A 3 -21.30 40.09 -49.08
N ARG A 4 -21.35 38.83 -48.69
CA ARG A 4 -21.60 38.44 -47.29
C ARG A 4 -20.27 38.06 -46.65
N ALA A 5 -19.80 38.93 -45.77
CA ALA A 5 -18.62 38.76 -44.94
C ALA A 5 -18.81 37.60 -43.96
N ASN A 6 -17.79 36.74 -43.85
CA ASN A 6 -17.71 35.63 -42.90
C ASN A 6 -16.97 36.14 -41.65
N ASP A 7 -17.71 36.43 -40.58
CA ASP A 7 -17.20 36.85 -39.28
C ASP A 7 -16.60 35.64 -38.54
N ARG A 8 -15.27 35.50 -38.56
CA ARG A 8 -14.53 34.51 -37.76
C ARG A 8 -13.98 35.20 -36.50
N ARG A 9 -14.69 35.07 -35.39
CA ARG A 9 -14.15 35.39 -34.06
C ARG A 9 -13.28 34.23 -33.54
N PRO A 10 -12.11 34.50 -32.92
CA PRO A 10 -11.24 33.46 -32.37
C PRO A 10 -11.81 32.87 -31.07
N VAL A 11 -11.76 31.55 -30.96
CA VAL A 11 -12.13 30.79 -29.76
C VAL A 11 -11.01 30.92 -28.70
N PRO A 12 -11.31 31.28 -27.44
CA PRO A 12 -10.28 31.35 -26.40
C PRO A 12 -9.80 29.94 -26.00
N ARG A 13 -8.48 29.77 -25.90
CA ARG A 13 -7.83 28.53 -25.42
C ARG A 13 -8.02 28.40 -23.90
N ALA A 14 -8.45 27.22 -23.46
CA ALA A 14 -8.51 26.85 -22.05
C ALA A 14 -7.10 26.82 -21.42
N PRO A 15 -6.95 27.21 -20.14
CA PRO A 15 -5.66 27.14 -19.45
C PRO A 15 -5.27 25.68 -19.17
N ARG A 16 -4.02 25.34 -19.49
CA ARG A 16 -3.39 24.05 -19.15
C ARG A 16 -3.20 23.99 -17.62
N LEU A 17 -3.91 23.10 -16.93
CA LEU A 17 -3.55 22.72 -15.56
C LEU A 17 -2.23 21.95 -15.61
N LEU A 18 -1.18 22.51 -15.03
CA LEU A 18 0.01 21.76 -14.66
C LEU A 18 -0.37 20.83 -13.50
N ALA A 19 -0.33 19.52 -13.74
CA ALA A 19 -0.33 18.52 -12.68
C ALA A 19 0.93 18.74 -11.82
N ARG A 20 0.74 19.22 -10.58
CA ARG A 20 1.80 19.23 -9.58
C ARG A 20 1.86 17.84 -8.96
N THR A 21 2.87 17.07 -9.36
CA THR A 21 3.22 15.78 -8.72
C THR A 21 3.69 16.06 -7.30
N LEU A 22 2.90 15.67 -6.30
CA LEU A 22 3.29 15.68 -4.90
C LEU A 22 4.14 14.42 -4.65
N SER A 23 5.46 14.53 -4.75
CA SER A 23 6.38 13.48 -4.27
C SER A 23 6.50 13.58 -2.75
N ILE A 24 5.87 12.65 -2.04
CA ILE A 24 6.13 12.43 -0.61
C ILE A 24 7.40 11.58 -0.52
N THR A 25 8.51 12.21 -0.14
CA THR A 25 9.76 11.52 0.16
C THR A 25 9.69 11.04 1.60
N LEU A 26 9.67 9.72 1.81
CA LEU A 26 9.77 9.09 3.13
C LEU A 26 11.25 9.10 3.56
N SER A 27 11.66 10.12 4.29
CA SER A 27 12.97 10.15 4.95
C SER A 27 12.89 9.42 6.28
N ILE A 28 13.43 8.20 6.35
CA ILE A 28 13.64 7.48 7.62
C ILE A 28 14.87 8.12 8.28
N ALA A 29 14.64 8.93 9.32
CA ALA A 29 15.69 9.40 10.20
C ALA A 29 16.06 8.28 11.18
N LEU A 30 17.27 7.73 11.04
CA LEU A 30 17.89 6.86 12.03
C LEU A 30 18.31 7.73 13.23
N SER A 31 17.56 7.64 14.33
CA SER A 31 18.02 8.16 15.63
C SER A 31 18.66 7.02 16.41
N SER A 32 19.90 7.23 16.86
CA SER A 32 20.69 6.25 17.62
C SER A 32 20.06 5.97 18.99
N CYS A 33 19.99 4.69 19.38
CA CYS A 33 19.59 4.27 20.72
C CYS A 33 20.55 4.83 21.78
N GLY A 34 20.02 5.69 22.66
CA GLY A 34 20.65 6.07 23.92
C GLY A 34 20.32 5.03 24.99
N ASP A 35 21.37 4.54 25.63
CA ASP A 35 21.34 3.65 26.79
C ASP A 35 21.05 4.48 28.04
N ASP A 36 19.91 4.26 28.70
CA ASP A 36 19.64 4.80 30.04
C ASP A 36 19.07 3.70 30.94
N ARG A 37 19.99 2.94 31.57
CA ARG A 37 19.68 2.16 32.77
C ARG A 37 19.80 3.05 33.99
N GLY A 38 18.66 3.32 34.62
CA GLY A 38 18.60 3.93 35.95
C GLY A 38 17.30 3.58 36.67
N GLY A 39 17.28 2.44 37.37
CA GLY A 39 16.43 2.32 38.57
C GLY A 39 17.02 3.17 39.71
N PRO A 40 16.33 3.37 40.87
CA PRO A 40 15.52 2.33 41.53
C PRO A 40 14.25 2.82 42.29
N ALA A 41 13.61 1.84 42.92
CA ALA A 41 13.02 1.84 44.27
C ALA A 41 11.49 1.88 44.40
N SER A 42 11.06 0.84 45.11
CA SER A 42 9.75 0.49 45.64
C SER A 42 9.31 1.33 46.85
N GLU A 43 8.03 1.71 46.89
CA GLU A 43 7.10 1.79 48.05
C GLU A 43 5.68 1.75 47.40
N GLY A 44 4.60 1.12 47.87
CA GLY A 44 4.19 0.63 49.18
C GLY A 44 2.80 1.22 49.51
N GLY A 45 1.72 0.42 49.42
CA GLY A 45 0.34 0.73 49.88
C GLY A 45 -0.59 1.24 48.77
N GLY A 46 -1.84 0.80 48.57
CA GLY A 46 -2.77 0.06 49.41
C GLY A 46 -4.02 0.92 49.66
N SER A 47 -5.12 0.68 48.94
CA SER A 47 -6.52 0.72 49.43
C SER A 47 -7.55 0.79 48.30
N GLU A 48 -8.62 0.02 48.51
CA GLU A 48 -9.89 -0.06 47.78
C GLU A 48 -10.61 1.28 47.62
N SER A 49 -11.42 1.43 46.56
CA SER A 49 -12.86 1.75 46.69
C SER A 49 -13.56 1.83 45.33
N ASP A 50 -14.72 1.18 45.28
CA ASP A 50 -15.79 1.29 44.28
C ASP A 50 -16.20 2.73 43.96
N ALA A 51 -16.57 2.99 42.70
CA ALA A 51 -17.73 3.82 42.38
C ALA A 51 -18.20 3.60 40.94
N SER A 52 -19.31 2.87 40.83
CA SER A 52 -20.27 2.96 39.73
C SER A 52 -20.86 4.37 39.63
N SER A 53 -20.97 4.91 38.42
CA SER A 53 -22.07 5.83 38.09
C SER A 53 -22.38 5.79 36.60
N THR A 54 -23.53 5.20 36.30
CA THR A 54 -24.33 5.35 35.09
C THR A 54 -24.83 6.80 34.97
N VAL A 55 -24.75 7.41 33.79
CA VAL A 55 -25.68 8.48 33.38
C VAL A 55 -25.98 8.34 31.89
N SER A 56 -27.26 8.15 31.61
CA SER A 56 -27.89 8.25 30.30
C SER A 56 -28.11 9.73 29.94
N GLY A 57 -27.99 10.09 28.66
CA GLY A 57 -28.30 11.43 28.18
C GLY A 57 -28.42 11.48 26.66
N ASP A 58 -29.60 11.91 26.22
CA ASP A 58 -30.22 11.74 24.91
C ASP A 58 -29.63 12.56 23.75
N MET A 59 -30.08 12.20 22.54
CA MET A 59 -29.85 12.85 21.26
C MET A 59 -30.18 14.34 21.23
N SER A 60 -29.43 15.11 20.44
CA SER A 60 -30.06 16.01 19.47
C SER A 60 -29.12 16.44 18.33
N THR A 61 -29.72 16.55 17.17
CA THR A 61 -29.18 16.91 15.85
C THR A 61 -28.83 18.39 15.71
N SER A 62 -27.89 18.72 14.80
CA SER A 62 -28.06 19.73 13.73
C SER A 62 -26.73 20.27 13.19
N SER A 63 -26.52 19.99 11.89
CA SER A 63 -26.13 20.91 10.79
C SER A 63 -25.00 21.94 10.97
N ALA A 64 -23.96 21.82 10.14
CA ALA A 64 -23.22 22.94 9.53
C ALA A 64 -22.40 22.39 8.34
N GLU A 65 -22.86 22.53 7.11
CA GLU A 65 -22.54 23.62 6.16
C GLU A 65 -21.05 23.73 5.76
N THR A 66 -20.81 23.28 4.53
CA THR A 66 -19.64 23.49 3.68
C THR A 66 -19.36 24.98 3.45
N THR A 67 -18.15 25.44 3.74
CA THR A 67 -17.59 26.64 3.09
C THR A 67 -16.14 26.41 2.68
N ALA A 68 -15.92 26.53 1.37
CA ALA A 68 -14.61 26.58 0.74
C ALA A 68 -13.96 27.94 1.01
N ALA A 69 -12.72 27.95 1.49
CA ALA A 69 -11.93 29.16 1.64
C ALA A 69 -10.74 29.16 0.66
N THR A 70 -10.83 30.10 -0.27
CA THR A 70 -9.88 30.51 -1.30
C THR A 70 -8.53 30.95 -0.73
N ALA A 71 -7.45 30.47 -1.34
CA ALA A 71 -6.09 30.94 -1.12
C ALA A 71 -5.86 32.32 -1.76
N SER A 72 -5.14 33.20 -1.06
CA SER A 72 -4.54 34.41 -1.64
C SER A 72 -3.01 34.31 -1.52
N ALA A 73 -2.36 34.28 -2.67
CA ALA A 73 -0.92 34.35 -2.81
C ALA A 73 -0.47 35.82 -2.76
N THR A 74 0.54 36.11 -1.95
CA THR A 74 1.39 37.30 -2.07
C THR A 74 2.83 36.81 -2.17
N GLY A 75 3.53 37.28 -3.21
CA GLY A 75 4.85 36.79 -3.59
C GLY A 75 6.01 37.54 -2.93
N SER A 76 7.20 37.00 -3.12
CA SER A 76 8.40 37.76 -3.47
C SER A 76 9.46 36.78 -3.96
N SER A 77 9.97 37.03 -5.17
CA SER A 77 11.16 36.36 -5.71
C SER A 77 12.41 36.91 -5.04
N THR A 78 13.46 36.10 -5.00
CA THR A 78 14.86 36.56 -5.09
C THR A 78 15.69 35.41 -5.63
N ASP A 79 16.28 35.65 -6.81
CA ASP A 79 17.23 34.79 -7.49
C ASP A 79 18.59 34.81 -6.79
N VAL A 80 19.26 33.66 -6.72
CA VAL A 80 20.73 33.59 -6.56
C VAL A 80 21.26 32.52 -7.50
N GLU A 81 22.05 32.97 -8.47
CA GLU A 81 22.77 32.17 -9.45
C GLU A 81 24.06 31.54 -8.89
N THR A 82 24.31 30.31 -9.35
CA THR A 82 25.58 29.68 -9.74
C THR A 82 26.75 29.60 -8.76
N SER A 83 27.29 28.38 -8.61
CA SER A 83 28.67 28.07 -9.01
C SER A 83 28.85 26.56 -9.17
N VAL A 84 29.41 26.18 -10.32
CA VAL A 84 29.84 24.83 -10.68
C VAL A 84 31.34 24.78 -10.41
N GLU A 85 31.81 23.81 -9.64
CA GLU A 85 33.22 23.42 -9.70
C GLU A 85 33.35 21.90 -9.75
N SER A 86 34.08 21.50 -10.78
CA SER A 86 34.57 20.17 -11.10
C SER A 86 35.96 20.03 -10.51
N ASP A 87 36.29 18.89 -9.90
CA ASP A 87 37.67 18.42 -9.98
C ASP A 87 37.79 16.89 -9.91
N ALA A 88 38.78 16.39 -10.64
CA ALA A 88 38.99 15.00 -10.97
C ALA A 88 40.03 14.33 -10.08
N SER A 89 39.89 13.00 -9.96
CA SER A 89 40.94 11.98 -9.90
C SER A 89 41.99 12.02 -8.76
N SER A 90 42.01 10.95 -7.97
CA SER A 90 43.28 10.25 -7.73
C SER A 90 43.04 8.76 -7.47
N THR A 91 43.86 7.96 -8.13
CA THR A 91 43.94 6.51 -8.06
C THR A 91 45.08 6.15 -7.11
N THR A 92 44.83 5.28 -6.13
CA THR A 92 45.90 4.51 -5.48
C THR A 92 45.44 3.09 -5.26
N THR A 93 46.12 2.17 -5.94
CA THR A 93 46.09 0.73 -5.71
C THR A 93 46.90 0.42 -4.47
N ASP A 94 46.35 -0.37 -3.54
CA ASP A 94 47.18 -1.31 -2.80
C ASP A 94 46.36 -2.55 -2.44
N SER A 95 46.97 -3.71 -2.61
CA SER A 95 46.33 -5.02 -2.50
C SER A 95 47.19 -5.89 -1.59
N ALA A 96 46.69 -6.23 -0.41
CA ALA A 96 47.19 -7.34 0.40
C ALA A 96 46.21 -7.73 1.52
N GLY A 97 45.86 -9.01 1.56
CA GLY A 97 45.58 -9.73 2.82
C GLY A 97 44.12 -9.94 3.19
N ALA A 98 43.52 -11.00 2.65
CA ALA A 98 42.33 -11.59 3.23
C ALA A 98 42.63 -12.21 4.61
N THR A 99 41.88 -11.83 5.64
CA THR A 99 41.51 -12.74 6.73
C THR A 99 40.10 -12.38 7.19
N THR A 100 39.22 -13.34 6.95
CA THR A 100 37.86 -13.57 7.46
C THR A 100 37.45 -12.80 8.71
N GLY A 101 36.33 -12.09 8.56
CA GLY A 101 35.54 -11.51 9.64
C GLY A 101 34.53 -10.56 9.02
N ALA A 102 33.54 -11.10 8.29
CA ALA A 102 32.39 -10.30 7.91
C ALA A 102 31.82 -9.71 9.21
N PRO A 103 31.65 -8.38 9.32
CA PRO A 103 31.00 -7.81 10.49
C PRO A 103 29.62 -8.44 10.53
N GLU A 104 29.31 -9.12 11.64
CA GLU A 104 27.98 -9.70 11.86
C GLU A 104 26.96 -8.65 11.49
N ASP A 105 26.27 -8.94 10.39
CA ASP A 105 25.37 -8.02 9.74
C ASP A 105 24.44 -7.47 10.80
N ALA A 106 24.30 -6.14 10.79
CA ALA A 106 23.26 -5.40 11.48
C ALA A 106 21.87 -5.77 10.92
N ARG A 107 21.55 -7.06 10.94
CA ARG A 107 20.19 -7.52 11.09
C ARG A 107 19.81 -7.04 12.47
N CYS A 108 19.17 -5.88 12.52
CA CYS A 108 17.99 -5.75 13.35
C CYS A 108 17.05 -6.91 12.96
N LEU A 109 17.36 -8.11 13.43
CA LEU A 109 16.34 -9.01 13.91
C LEU A 109 15.79 -8.25 15.11
N LEU A 110 14.85 -7.34 14.83
CA LEU A 110 13.72 -7.13 15.71
C LEU A 110 13.38 -8.55 16.17
N ASP A 111 13.47 -8.82 17.47
CA ASP A 111 12.78 -9.98 18.03
C ASP A 111 11.37 -9.91 17.42
N PRO A 112 11.01 -10.81 16.47
CA PRO A 112 9.91 -10.54 15.56
C PRO A 112 8.56 -10.52 16.29
N GLY A 113 8.56 -10.77 17.60
CA GLY A 113 7.40 -11.19 18.33
C GLY A 113 6.83 -12.47 17.72
N PRO A 114 5.79 -13.02 18.31
CA PRO A 114 5.10 -14.18 17.77
C PRO A 114 4.18 -13.74 16.62
N PHE A 115 4.66 -13.03 15.60
CA PHE A 115 3.81 -12.58 14.50
C PHE A 115 3.91 -13.49 13.28
N PRO A 116 2.78 -13.90 12.66
CA PRO A 116 1.40 -13.89 13.17
C PRO A 116 1.12 -15.06 14.13
N VAL A 117 0.40 -14.80 15.23
CA VAL A 117 -0.25 -15.84 16.07
C VAL A 117 -1.76 -15.66 16.06
N PRO A 118 -2.54 -16.76 16.11
CA PRO A 118 -4.01 -16.69 16.18
C PRO A 118 -4.53 -15.89 17.39
N ASP A 119 -3.84 -15.98 18.53
CA ASP A 119 -4.19 -15.28 19.76
C ASP A 119 -3.27 -14.06 19.93
N TRP A 120 -3.61 -12.96 19.26
CA TRP A 120 -2.80 -11.75 19.32
C TRP A 120 -2.79 -11.17 20.75
N PRO A 121 -1.62 -10.92 21.36
CA PRO A 121 -1.58 -10.27 22.68
C PRO A 121 -2.21 -8.87 22.61
N VAL A 122 -2.90 -8.50 23.68
CA VAL A 122 -3.47 -7.15 23.90
C VAL A 122 -2.75 -6.51 25.08
N GLY A 123 -2.40 -5.24 24.96
CA GLY A 123 -1.62 -4.52 25.97
C GLY A 123 -1.96 -3.04 26.02
N ALA A 124 -1.60 -2.39 27.13
CA ALA A 124 -1.85 -0.96 27.30
C ALA A 124 -0.95 -0.15 26.35
N PRO A 125 -1.45 0.91 25.68
CA PRO A 125 -0.65 1.68 24.75
C PRO A 125 0.63 2.27 25.36
N GLU A 126 0.61 2.62 26.65
CA GLU A 126 1.73 3.19 27.40
C GLU A 126 2.90 2.20 27.54
N ASP A 127 2.60 0.92 27.77
CA ASP A 127 3.61 -0.16 27.85
C ASP A 127 4.34 -0.32 26.50
N HIS A 128 3.71 0.12 25.43
CA HIS A 128 4.25 0.11 24.08
C HIS A 128 4.70 1.51 23.64
N GLY A 129 4.80 2.49 24.54
CA GLY A 129 5.31 3.83 24.26
C GLY A 129 4.37 4.72 23.43
N LEU A 130 3.06 4.45 23.47
CA LEU A 130 2.02 5.30 22.88
C LEU A 130 1.28 6.07 23.98
N ASP A 131 0.88 7.28 23.61
CA ASP A 131 0.07 8.17 24.45
C ASP A 131 -1.41 7.78 24.27
N PRO A 132 -2.12 7.35 25.34
CA PRO A 132 -3.50 6.85 25.25
C PRO A 132 -4.45 7.92 24.74
N ASP A 133 -4.26 9.18 25.12
CA ASP A 133 -5.16 10.27 24.76
C ASP A 133 -5.05 10.58 23.26
N LYS A 134 -3.83 10.52 22.70
CA LYS A 134 -3.62 10.69 21.25
C LYS A 134 -4.16 9.51 20.45
N LEU A 135 -4.02 8.29 20.99
CA LEU A 135 -4.55 7.10 20.35
C LEU A 135 -6.09 7.15 20.33
N GLN A 136 -6.73 7.56 21.42
CA GLN A 136 -8.17 7.77 21.48
C GLN A 136 -8.60 8.89 20.52
N ALA A 137 -7.88 10.00 20.44
CA ALA A 137 -8.19 11.08 19.49
C ALA A 137 -8.13 10.61 18.02
N ALA A 138 -7.22 9.69 17.68
CA ALA A 138 -7.16 9.09 16.34
C ALA A 138 -8.37 8.18 16.08
N ALA A 139 -8.80 7.41 17.07
CA ALA A 139 -10.02 6.60 16.98
C ALA A 139 -11.28 7.47 16.83
N ASP A 140 -11.39 8.54 17.60
CA ASP A 140 -12.49 9.51 17.51
C ASP A 140 -12.55 10.13 16.11
N TYR A 141 -11.40 10.53 15.56
CA TYR A 141 -11.31 11.03 14.19
C TYR A 141 -11.78 9.97 13.18
N ALA A 142 -11.30 8.72 13.28
CA ALA A 142 -11.70 7.64 12.39
C ALA A 142 -13.22 7.39 12.45
N ALA A 143 -13.84 7.47 13.63
CA ALA A 143 -15.28 7.38 13.80
C ALA A 143 -16.03 8.50 13.03
N THR A 144 -15.51 9.74 13.03
CA THR A 144 -16.11 10.84 12.25
C THR A 144 -16.05 10.62 10.72
N GLN A 145 -15.12 9.78 10.25
CA GLN A 145 -14.98 9.44 8.83
C GLN A 145 -15.87 8.25 8.41
N ALA A 146 -16.79 7.81 9.29
CA ALA A 146 -17.64 6.64 9.07
C ALA A 146 -16.86 5.35 8.81
N SER A 147 -15.69 5.20 9.43
CA SER A 147 -14.89 3.97 9.38
C SER A 147 -15.67 2.79 9.94
N ASN A 148 -15.39 1.58 9.45
CA ASN A 148 -15.93 0.35 10.03
C ASN A 148 -15.10 -0.10 11.25
N CYS A 149 -13.78 -0.07 11.16
CA CYS A 149 -12.91 -0.44 12.27
C CYS A 149 -11.55 0.30 12.20
N LEU A 150 -10.84 0.33 13.32
CA LEU A 150 -9.45 0.73 13.44
C LEU A 150 -8.76 -0.24 14.41
N VAL A 151 -7.63 -0.81 13.99
CA VAL A 151 -6.77 -1.65 14.84
C VAL A 151 -5.36 -1.08 14.79
N VAL A 152 -4.75 -0.87 15.95
CA VAL A 152 -3.38 -0.38 16.09
C VAL A 152 -2.55 -1.44 16.78
N ILE A 153 -1.46 -1.84 16.12
CA ILE A 153 -0.53 -2.85 16.61
C ILE A 153 0.85 -2.22 16.76
N ARG A 154 1.50 -2.46 17.90
CA ARG A 154 2.89 -2.03 18.14
C ARG A 154 3.65 -3.05 18.98
N HIS A 155 4.91 -3.32 18.59
CA HIS A 155 5.77 -4.35 19.19
C HIS A 155 5.09 -5.74 19.26
N GLY A 156 4.32 -6.09 18.23
CA GLY A 156 3.62 -7.38 18.17
C GLY A 156 2.39 -7.50 19.08
N THR A 157 1.86 -6.40 19.62
CA THR A 157 0.68 -6.38 20.51
C THR A 157 -0.38 -5.43 19.96
N ILE A 158 -1.66 -5.82 20.05
CA ILE A 158 -2.78 -4.90 19.81
C ILE A 158 -2.83 -3.93 21.00
N VAL A 159 -2.58 -2.66 20.70
CA VAL A 159 -2.53 -1.57 21.69
C VAL A 159 -3.81 -0.74 21.68
N GLY A 160 -4.71 -1.04 20.75
CA GLY A 160 -6.06 -0.49 20.69
C GLY A 160 -6.81 -0.98 19.47
N GLU A 161 -8.10 -1.25 19.64
CA GLU A 161 -9.01 -1.62 18.58
C GLU A 161 -10.40 -1.00 18.81
N TRP A 162 -11.02 -0.54 17.73
CA TRP A 162 -12.34 0.07 17.75
C TRP A 162 -13.13 -0.44 16.56
N TYR A 163 -14.39 -0.76 16.81
CA TYR A 163 -15.33 -1.23 15.81
C TYR A 163 -16.58 -0.36 15.85
N TRP A 164 -17.03 0.06 14.68
CA TRP A 164 -18.18 0.92 14.47
C TRP A 164 -19.13 0.28 13.46
N GLN A 165 -20.29 0.90 13.24
CA GLN A 165 -21.28 0.48 12.25
C GLN A 165 -21.77 -0.97 12.40
N GLY A 166 -21.80 -1.49 13.63
CA GLY A 166 -22.21 -2.87 13.92
C GLY A 166 -21.22 -3.93 13.45
N THR A 167 -19.98 -3.56 13.17
CA THR A 167 -18.90 -4.51 12.88
C THR A 167 -18.19 -4.96 14.16
N ASP A 168 -17.45 -6.06 14.05
CA ASP A 168 -16.61 -6.63 15.09
C ASP A 168 -15.34 -7.27 14.47
N ALA A 169 -14.49 -7.85 15.32
CA ALA A 169 -13.25 -8.52 14.90
C ALA A 169 -13.45 -9.69 13.92
N GLN A 170 -14.65 -10.26 13.84
CA GLN A 170 -14.97 -11.41 12.99
C GLN A 170 -15.73 -11.01 11.71
N THR A 171 -16.03 -9.71 11.54
CA THR A 171 -16.78 -9.22 10.40
C THR A 171 -15.92 -9.25 9.14
N LYS A 172 -16.26 -10.13 8.19
CA LYS A 172 -15.61 -10.18 6.87
C LYS A 172 -15.95 -8.92 6.05
N VAL A 173 -14.91 -8.31 5.46
CA VAL A 173 -15.04 -7.15 4.55
C VAL A 173 -14.33 -7.42 3.23
N LYS A 174 -14.82 -6.81 2.15
CA LYS A 174 -14.08 -6.80 0.88
C LYS A 174 -12.79 -6.00 1.09
N SER A 175 -11.65 -6.63 0.85
CA SER A 175 -10.33 -6.02 1.03
C SER A 175 -10.01 -4.97 -0.04
N TRP A 176 -10.77 -4.98 -1.15
CA TRP A 176 -10.53 -4.12 -2.30
C TRP A 176 -9.08 -4.20 -2.76
N SER A 177 -8.41 -3.06 -2.91
CA SER A 177 -7.05 -3.03 -3.45
C SER A 177 -5.97 -3.52 -2.48
N VAL A 178 -6.31 -3.83 -1.22
CA VAL A 178 -5.41 -4.61 -0.35
C VAL A 178 -5.14 -5.99 -0.97
N GLY A 179 -6.10 -6.54 -1.73
CA GLY A 179 -5.95 -7.79 -2.49
C GLY A 179 -4.72 -7.83 -3.40
N LYS A 180 -4.28 -6.68 -3.93
CA LYS A 180 -3.08 -6.60 -4.78
C LYS A 180 -1.79 -6.94 -4.03
N SER A 181 -1.73 -6.58 -2.75
CA SER A 181 -0.58 -6.93 -1.89
C SER A 181 -0.53 -8.43 -1.64
N TYR A 182 -1.70 -9.05 -1.43
CA TYR A 182 -1.78 -10.51 -1.29
C TYR A 182 -1.46 -11.23 -2.59
N ALA A 183 -1.91 -10.73 -3.74
CA ALA A 183 -1.52 -11.28 -5.04
C ALA A 183 -0.02 -11.17 -5.32
N ALA A 184 0.58 -10.01 -5.04
CA ALA A 184 2.03 -9.85 -5.14
C ALA A 184 2.78 -10.79 -4.18
N THR A 185 2.26 -11.00 -2.97
CA THR A 185 2.84 -11.92 -1.99
C THR A 185 2.74 -13.38 -2.47
N ALA A 186 1.59 -13.80 -3.00
CA ALA A 186 1.41 -15.13 -3.57
C ALA A 186 2.38 -15.40 -4.73
N VAL A 187 2.55 -14.42 -5.64
CA VAL A 187 3.55 -14.49 -6.72
C VAL A 187 4.96 -14.58 -6.16
N GLY A 188 5.29 -13.80 -5.12
CA GLY A 188 6.57 -13.89 -4.42
C GLY A 188 6.82 -15.26 -3.80
N LEU A 189 5.80 -15.89 -3.20
CA LEU A 189 5.89 -17.24 -2.65
C LEU A 189 6.10 -18.30 -3.74
N ALA A 190 5.47 -18.13 -4.92
CA ALA A 190 5.65 -19.00 -6.06
C ALA A 190 7.05 -18.87 -6.68
N LEU A 191 7.60 -17.65 -6.74
CA LEU A 191 8.98 -17.39 -7.13
C LEU A 191 9.97 -18.06 -6.14
N ASP A 192 9.80 -17.82 -4.85
CA ASP A 192 10.67 -18.38 -3.79
C ASP A 192 10.69 -19.92 -3.80
N ARG A 193 9.55 -20.55 -4.14
CA ARG A 193 9.41 -22.01 -4.27
C ARG A 193 9.86 -22.56 -5.62
N GLY A 194 10.30 -21.71 -6.55
CA GLY A 194 10.74 -22.11 -7.88
C GLY A 194 9.63 -22.54 -8.84
N ALA A 195 8.36 -22.25 -8.52
CA ALA A 195 7.24 -22.44 -9.45
C ALA A 195 7.22 -21.36 -10.54
N ILE A 196 7.69 -20.16 -10.20
CA ILE A 196 8.05 -19.09 -11.15
C ILE A 196 9.59 -19.02 -11.15
N ALA A 197 10.22 -19.05 -12.32
CA ALA A 197 11.68 -19.04 -12.41
C ALA A 197 12.26 -17.62 -12.26
N SER A 198 11.62 -16.62 -12.89
CA SER A 198 11.98 -15.23 -12.77
C SER A 198 10.76 -14.31 -12.89
N LEU A 199 10.81 -13.15 -12.24
CA LEU A 199 9.82 -12.09 -12.49
C LEU A 199 9.96 -11.48 -13.88
N ASP A 200 11.11 -11.67 -14.52
CA ASP A 200 11.35 -11.20 -15.89
C ASP A 200 10.89 -12.21 -16.95
N ASP A 201 10.38 -13.38 -16.54
CA ASP A 201 9.75 -14.32 -17.46
C ASP A 201 8.53 -13.67 -18.12
N PRO A 202 8.30 -13.89 -19.43
CA PRO A 202 7.04 -13.60 -20.08
C PRO A 202 5.87 -14.21 -19.30
N ALA A 203 4.83 -13.44 -19.03
CA ALA A 203 3.62 -13.97 -18.41
C ALA A 203 2.96 -15.06 -19.29
N ALA A 204 3.16 -14.98 -20.61
CA ALA A 204 2.71 -15.97 -21.59
C ALA A 204 3.32 -17.38 -21.38
N ASP A 205 4.46 -17.50 -20.69
CA ASP A 205 5.03 -18.81 -20.34
C ASP A 205 4.11 -19.58 -19.37
N TYR A 206 3.29 -18.84 -18.61
CA TYR A 206 2.36 -19.37 -17.61
C TYR A 206 0.88 -19.23 -18.04
N ILE A 207 0.61 -18.45 -19.09
CA ILE A 207 -0.73 -18.16 -19.60
C ILE A 207 -0.83 -18.64 -21.05
N PRO A 208 -1.37 -19.85 -21.30
CA PRO A 208 -1.50 -20.40 -22.66
C PRO A 208 -2.25 -19.48 -23.63
N GLU A 209 -3.25 -18.73 -23.15
CA GLU A 209 -4.06 -17.80 -23.94
C GLU A 209 -3.26 -16.61 -24.51
N TRP A 210 -2.11 -16.31 -23.92
CA TRP A 210 -1.23 -15.21 -24.37
C TRP A 210 -0.11 -15.67 -25.29
N GLN A 211 0.11 -16.98 -25.44
CA GLN A 211 1.13 -17.54 -26.35
C GLN A 211 0.76 -17.27 -27.81
N GLY A 212 1.73 -16.80 -28.59
CA GLY A 212 1.56 -16.40 -29.98
C GLY A 212 0.76 -15.10 -30.17
N THR A 213 0.55 -14.31 -29.11
CA THR A 213 -0.15 -13.03 -29.16
C THR A 213 0.80 -11.85 -28.88
N ASP A 214 0.32 -10.62 -29.06
CA ASP A 214 1.09 -9.43 -28.72
C ASP A 214 1.44 -9.34 -27.22
N HIS A 215 0.76 -10.11 -26.35
CA HIS A 215 1.03 -10.12 -24.91
C HIS A 215 2.30 -10.85 -24.50
N GLU A 216 2.98 -11.58 -25.40
CA GLU A 216 4.24 -12.28 -25.10
C GLU A 216 5.35 -11.36 -24.58
N VAL A 217 5.26 -10.05 -24.88
CA VAL A 217 6.23 -9.06 -24.39
C VAL A 217 6.04 -8.66 -22.93
N VAL A 218 4.89 -9.00 -22.32
CA VAL A 218 4.54 -8.61 -20.96
C VAL A 218 5.16 -9.60 -19.97
N SER A 219 6.05 -9.13 -19.10
CA SER A 219 6.60 -9.95 -18.01
C SER A 219 5.75 -9.90 -16.74
N ILE A 220 5.95 -10.88 -15.85
CA ILE A 220 5.32 -10.90 -14.51
C ILE A 220 5.65 -9.62 -13.73
N ARG A 221 6.90 -9.13 -13.82
CA ARG A 221 7.34 -7.87 -13.22
C ARG A 221 6.51 -6.70 -13.72
N ASN A 222 6.18 -6.65 -15.01
CA ASN A 222 5.38 -5.56 -15.55
C ASN A 222 3.97 -5.52 -14.95
N LEU A 223 3.35 -6.69 -14.73
CA LEU A 223 2.05 -6.81 -14.07
C LEU A 223 2.13 -6.33 -12.60
N LEU A 224 3.13 -6.80 -11.85
CA LEU A 224 3.34 -6.44 -10.44
C LEU A 224 3.63 -4.94 -10.26
N GLN A 225 4.29 -4.30 -11.23
CA GLN A 225 4.66 -2.89 -11.18
C GLN A 225 3.61 -1.96 -11.78
N MET A 226 2.47 -2.49 -12.25
CA MET A 226 1.43 -1.70 -12.92
C MET A 226 1.97 -0.94 -14.14
N ALA A 227 2.82 -1.62 -14.91
CA ALA A 227 3.51 -1.07 -16.08
C ALA A 227 3.49 -2.08 -17.23
N SER A 228 2.41 -2.86 -17.36
CA SER A 228 2.24 -3.89 -18.40
C SER A 228 1.95 -3.36 -19.79
N GLY A 229 1.47 -2.12 -19.90
CA GLY A 229 1.02 -1.55 -21.16
C GLY A 229 -0.34 -2.09 -21.65
N LEU A 230 -1.01 -2.92 -20.86
CA LEU A 230 -2.41 -3.28 -21.06
C LEU A 230 -3.28 -2.01 -21.06
N GLU A 231 -4.32 -2.01 -21.89
CA GLU A 231 -5.21 -0.86 -22.01
C GLU A 231 -5.78 -0.46 -20.64
N PHE A 232 -5.60 0.82 -20.28
CA PHE A 232 -6.25 1.42 -19.13
C PHE A 232 -7.41 2.30 -19.59
N GLY A 233 -8.59 2.05 -19.03
CA GLY A 233 -9.74 2.93 -19.20
C GLY A 233 -10.57 2.95 -17.92
N LEU A 234 -10.81 4.13 -17.35
CA LEU A 234 -11.49 4.27 -16.06
C LEU A 234 -12.78 3.44 -15.97
N PHE A 235 -13.62 3.50 -17.01
CA PHE A 235 -14.86 2.72 -17.07
C PHE A 235 -14.61 1.22 -17.27
N ALA A 236 -13.71 0.83 -18.18
CA ALA A 236 -13.42 -0.57 -18.44
C ALA A 236 -12.84 -1.25 -17.20
N ASP A 237 -11.90 -0.58 -16.54
CA ASP A 237 -11.08 -1.09 -15.44
C ASP A 237 -11.76 -1.02 -14.07
N ASN A 238 -12.55 0.03 -13.79
CA ASN A 238 -13.17 0.21 -12.48
C ASN A 238 -14.66 -0.14 -12.45
N ILE A 239 -15.29 -0.38 -13.59
CA ILE A 239 -16.73 -0.72 -13.66
C ILE A 239 -16.94 -2.01 -14.43
N SER A 240 -16.55 -2.06 -15.70
CA SER A 240 -16.87 -3.22 -16.56
C SER A 240 -16.20 -4.49 -16.06
N MET A 241 -14.96 -4.39 -15.56
CA MET A 241 -14.25 -5.53 -14.99
C MET A 241 -15.00 -6.10 -13.78
N PHE A 242 -15.38 -5.27 -12.79
CA PHE A 242 -16.08 -5.72 -11.58
C PHE A 242 -17.53 -6.17 -11.81
N LEU A 243 -18.11 -5.86 -12.98
CA LEU A 243 -19.42 -6.36 -13.41
C LEU A 243 -19.32 -7.58 -14.34
N ALA A 244 -18.10 -7.98 -14.73
CA ALA A 244 -17.91 -9.15 -15.57
C ALA A 244 -18.29 -10.41 -14.78
N MET A 245 -18.99 -11.33 -15.44
CA MET A 245 -19.26 -12.66 -14.88
C MET A 245 -17.97 -13.46 -14.66
N ASP A 246 -16.96 -13.21 -15.49
CA ASP A 246 -15.62 -13.77 -15.40
C ASP A 246 -14.62 -12.61 -15.50
N MET A 247 -14.16 -12.14 -14.35
CA MET A 247 -13.19 -11.04 -14.26
C MET A 247 -11.85 -11.43 -14.84
N THR A 248 -11.47 -12.70 -14.71
CA THR A 248 -10.18 -13.22 -15.16
C THR A 248 -10.13 -13.34 -16.67
N GLN A 249 -11.17 -13.89 -17.29
CA GLN A 249 -11.28 -13.87 -18.75
C GLN A 249 -11.32 -12.43 -19.28
N ARG A 250 -12.06 -11.54 -18.61
CA ARG A 250 -12.09 -10.11 -18.99
C ARG A 250 -10.71 -9.47 -18.93
N ALA A 251 -9.88 -9.84 -17.96
CA ALA A 251 -8.51 -9.37 -17.82
C ALA A 251 -7.57 -9.94 -18.90
N LEU A 252 -7.71 -11.23 -19.21
CA LEU A 252 -6.94 -11.89 -20.28
C LEU A 252 -7.25 -11.32 -21.67
N ASP A 253 -8.50 -10.92 -21.90
CA ASP A 253 -8.97 -10.33 -23.17
C ASP A 253 -8.60 -8.83 -23.32
N ASN A 254 -8.07 -8.20 -22.27
CA ASN A 254 -7.77 -6.77 -22.30
C ASN A 254 -6.56 -6.52 -23.23
N PRO A 255 -6.67 -5.67 -24.26
CA PRO A 255 -5.63 -5.55 -25.28
C PRO A 255 -4.37 -4.87 -24.75
N LEU A 256 -3.23 -5.22 -25.35
CA LEU A 256 -1.99 -4.46 -25.19
C LEU A 256 -2.08 -3.14 -25.97
N ALA A 257 -2.19 -2.02 -25.27
CA ALA A 257 -2.31 -0.69 -25.88
C ALA A 257 -0.95 -0.06 -26.19
N LYS A 258 0.09 -0.43 -25.44
CA LYS A 258 1.44 0.14 -25.53
C LYS A 258 2.50 -0.86 -25.06
N PRO A 259 3.78 -0.66 -25.42
CA PRO A 259 4.84 -1.50 -24.90
C PRO A 259 4.92 -1.46 -23.37
N PRO A 260 5.25 -2.57 -22.69
CA PRO A 260 5.47 -2.58 -21.25
C PRO A 260 6.57 -1.60 -20.82
N LEU A 261 6.52 -1.18 -19.56
CA LEU A 261 7.44 -0.21 -18.93
C LEU A 261 7.45 1.19 -19.56
N THR A 262 6.55 1.48 -20.50
CA THR A 262 6.41 2.82 -21.08
C THR A 262 5.81 3.81 -20.08
N ASP A 263 4.73 3.41 -19.40
CA ASP A 263 4.05 4.23 -18.40
C ASP A 263 3.67 3.38 -17.19
N TRP A 264 3.48 4.06 -16.06
CA TRP A 264 2.79 3.49 -14.89
C TRP A 264 1.30 3.80 -14.97
N GLU A 265 0.45 2.79 -14.88
CA GLU A 265 -1.00 2.92 -14.86
C GLU A 265 -1.62 2.00 -13.82
N TYR A 266 -2.39 2.57 -12.89
CA TYR A 266 -3.15 1.80 -11.91
C TYR A 266 -4.21 0.95 -12.60
N ASN A 267 -3.84 -0.29 -12.97
CA ASN A 267 -4.59 -1.14 -13.88
C ASN A 267 -5.01 -2.42 -13.16
N ASN A 268 -6.32 -2.57 -12.91
CA ASN A 268 -6.86 -3.73 -12.24
C ASN A 268 -6.82 -4.98 -13.12
N HIS A 269 -7.00 -4.86 -14.45
CA HIS A 269 -6.85 -6.01 -15.35
C HIS A 269 -5.44 -6.60 -15.24
N GLY A 270 -4.41 -5.75 -15.22
CA GLY A 270 -3.02 -6.20 -15.06
C GLY A 270 -2.76 -6.99 -13.77
N VAL A 271 -3.40 -6.61 -12.67
CA VAL A 271 -3.28 -7.38 -11.41
C VAL A 271 -4.12 -8.65 -11.45
N GLN A 272 -5.31 -8.63 -12.05
CA GLN A 272 -6.17 -9.81 -12.18
C GLN A 272 -5.48 -10.92 -12.99
N VAL A 273 -4.66 -10.57 -13.99
CA VAL A 273 -3.85 -11.53 -14.77
C VAL A 273 -2.84 -12.31 -13.92
N LEU A 274 -2.50 -11.87 -12.70
CA LEU A 274 -1.64 -12.66 -11.81
C LEU A 274 -2.30 -13.97 -11.35
N GLU A 275 -3.63 -14.08 -11.36
CA GLU A 275 -4.32 -15.33 -11.07
C GLU A 275 -3.97 -16.45 -12.08
N PRO A 276 -4.14 -16.26 -13.41
CA PRO A 276 -3.74 -17.28 -14.36
C PRO A 276 -2.22 -17.51 -14.39
N VAL A 277 -1.36 -16.52 -14.08
CA VAL A 277 0.08 -16.76 -13.86
C VAL A 277 0.30 -17.76 -12.73
N LEU A 278 -0.31 -17.53 -11.56
CA LEU A 278 -0.21 -18.44 -10.41
C LEU A 278 -0.71 -19.85 -10.78
N ARG A 279 -1.83 -19.92 -11.50
CA ARG A 279 -2.40 -21.19 -11.95
C ARG A 279 -1.48 -21.94 -12.91
N GLY A 280 -0.90 -21.26 -13.89
CA GLY A 280 0.06 -21.87 -14.81
C GLY A 280 1.34 -22.33 -14.13
N ALA A 281 1.87 -21.53 -13.20
CA ALA A 281 3.10 -21.84 -12.47
C ALA A 281 2.95 -23.00 -11.48
N THR A 282 1.81 -23.10 -10.81
CA THR A 282 1.64 -23.98 -9.64
C THR A 282 0.69 -25.16 -9.89
N GLY A 283 -0.17 -25.06 -10.91
CA GLY A 283 -1.28 -25.99 -11.14
C GLY A 283 -2.48 -25.81 -10.20
N LEU A 284 -2.46 -24.80 -9.32
CA LEU A 284 -3.51 -24.51 -8.34
C LEU A 284 -4.20 -23.18 -8.66
N THR A 285 -5.47 -23.04 -8.31
CA THR A 285 -6.13 -21.72 -8.36
C THR A 285 -5.46 -20.74 -7.39
N ALA A 286 -5.60 -19.43 -7.62
CA ALA A 286 -5.07 -18.43 -6.68
C ALA A 286 -5.67 -18.59 -5.27
N GLU A 287 -6.92 -19.02 -5.17
CA GLU A 287 -7.58 -19.37 -3.90
C GLU A 287 -6.87 -20.55 -3.22
N GLU A 288 -6.75 -21.70 -3.89
CA GLU A 288 -6.11 -22.89 -3.30
C GLU A 288 -4.66 -22.61 -2.91
N TYR A 289 -3.91 -21.92 -3.77
CA TYR A 289 -2.52 -21.57 -3.52
C TYR A 289 -2.39 -20.62 -2.31
N SER A 290 -3.22 -19.59 -2.24
CA SER A 290 -3.21 -18.64 -1.13
C SER A 290 -3.70 -19.29 0.17
N GLN A 291 -4.69 -20.16 0.11
CA GLN A 291 -5.16 -20.92 1.27
C GLN A 291 -4.02 -21.74 1.88
N LEU A 292 -3.28 -22.49 1.06
CA LEU A 292 -2.21 -23.38 1.50
C LEU A 292 -0.96 -22.65 1.99
N HIS A 293 -0.61 -21.52 1.36
CA HIS A 293 0.69 -20.89 1.54
C HIS A 293 0.65 -19.51 2.19
N LEU A 294 -0.54 -18.92 2.36
CA LEU A 294 -0.73 -17.59 2.92
C LEU A 294 -1.73 -17.62 4.07
N TRP A 295 -2.99 -18.01 3.83
CA TRP A 295 -4.07 -17.91 4.83
C TRP A 295 -3.88 -18.88 5.98
N GLN A 296 -3.77 -20.18 5.71
CA GLN A 296 -3.62 -21.19 6.78
C GLN A 296 -2.35 -21.01 7.62
N PRO A 297 -1.15 -20.78 7.02
CA PRO A 297 0.06 -20.57 7.82
C PRO A 297 -0.02 -19.35 8.75
N MET A 298 -0.80 -18.33 8.39
CA MET A 298 -1.00 -17.13 9.19
C MET A 298 -2.23 -17.21 10.12
N GLY A 299 -3.00 -18.31 10.09
CA GLY A 299 -4.24 -18.43 10.84
C GLY A 299 -5.35 -17.49 10.38
N MET A 300 -5.30 -17.00 9.14
CA MET A 300 -6.32 -16.11 8.57
C MET A 300 -7.50 -16.90 7.98
N ASP A 301 -8.72 -16.46 8.27
CA ASP A 301 -9.95 -16.86 7.57
C ASP A 301 -10.25 -15.83 6.48
N ALA A 302 -9.74 -16.08 5.27
CA ALA A 302 -9.90 -15.22 4.10
C ALA A 302 -10.23 -16.04 2.87
N GLU A 303 -10.93 -15.42 1.92
CA GLU A 303 -11.35 -16.02 0.66
C GLU A 303 -10.91 -15.11 -0.49
N TRP A 304 -10.38 -15.70 -1.56
CA TRP A 304 -10.09 -15.05 -2.82
C TRP A 304 -11.38 -14.96 -3.64
N LEU A 305 -11.75 -13.73 -4.02
CA LEU A 305 -13.00 -13.41 -4.72
C LEU A 305 -12.76 -13.04 -6.18
#